data_AF-A0A5C7Q868-F1
#
_entry.id   AF-A0A5C7Q868-F1
#
_cell.length_a   1.000
_cell.length_b   1.000
_cell.length_c   1.000
_cell.angle_alpha   90.00
_cell.angle_beta   90.00
_cell.angle_gamma   90.00
#
_symmetry.space_group_name_H-M   'P 1'
#
loop_
_entity.id
_entity.type
_entity.pdbx_description
1 polymer ?
#
loop_
_entity_poly.entity_id
_entity_poly.type
_entity_poly.pdbx_seq_one_letter_code
_entity_poly.pdbx_strand_id
1 'polypeptide(L)'
;MNNFQKGSEWRRWDLHLHTPNTKLSNDYGHDATVWDRYIENLESSPVEAFGITDYFSADGYYALLEKYLEKYPDTKKVFFLNIEFRVAEAISAKDTNPHIHVIFDNDENNCSRDDISRFLVALKTHGESASGVRLSCDQLKAETDFMSASVSLEDIKNALKETFGEAKPYLLAFPAKNDGVRRVHLNKRHQSPIGFFSTPQLTWL
;
A
#
# COMPACT_ATOMS: atom_id res chain seq x y z
N MET A 1 10.15 -33.41 -3.62
CA MET A 1 10.16 -33.77 -2.18
C MET A 1 9.24 -32.79 -1.47
N ASN A 2 8.21 -33.29 -0.79
CA ASN A 2 7.28 -32.46 -0.02
C ASN A 2 8.01 -31.93 1.23
N ASN A 3 8.43 -30.66 1.21
CA ASN A 3 9.24 -30.07 2.27
C ASN A 3 8.43 -29.53 3.46
N PHE A 4 7.11 -29.72 3.50
CA PHE A 4 6.29 -29.32 4.64
C PHE A 4 6.13 -30.49 5.62
N GLN A 5 7.22 -30.81 6.34
CA GLN A 5 7.24 -31.85 7.39
C GLN A 5 6.76 -31.35 8.77
N LYS A 6 6.36 -30.08 8.89
CA LYS A 6 5.90 -29.47 10.15
C LYS A 6 4.54 -28.82 9.94
N GLY A 7 3.76 -28.70 11.03
CA GLY A 7 2.45 -28.02 11.04
C GLY A 7 2.57 -26.51 10.78
N SER A 8 1.73 -25.68 11.41
CA SER A 8 1.78 -24.22 11.21
C SER A 8 3.17 -23.64 11.53
N GLU A 9 3.77 -22.96 10.56
CA GLU A 9 5.04 -22.24 10.71
C GLU A 9 4.78 -20.74 10.86
N TRP A 10 5.37 -20.14 11.89
CA TRP A 10 5.29 -18.69 12.11
C TRP A 10 6.44 -17.99 11.39
N ARG A 11 6.12 -16.94 10.63
CA ARG A 11 7.07 -16.08 9.92
C ARG A 11 6.88 -14.64 10.36
N ARG A 12 7.97 -13.87 10.46
CA ARG A 12 7.90 -12.42 10.74
C ARG A 12 7.74 -11.67 9.43
N TRP A 13 6.74 -10.80 9.36
CA TRP A 13 6.38 -10.04 8.17
C TRP A 13 6.34 -8.56 8.56
N ASP A 14 6.92 -7.71 7.73
CA ASP A 14 6.85 -6.26 7.87
C ASP A 14 6.31 -5.66 6.57
N LEU A 15 5.03 -5.32 6.55
CA LEU A 15 4.34 -4.92 5.31
C LEU A 15 4.29 -3.42 5.07
N HIS A 16 4.91 -2.61 5.93
CA HIS A 16 4.87 -1.16 5.82
C HIS A 16 6.27 -0.55 5.95
N LEU A 17 7.06 -0.67 4.89
CA LEU A 17 8.44 -0.17 4.86
C LEU A 17 8.71 0.74 3.66
N HIS A 18 9.08 1.99 3.92
CA HIS A 18 9.55 2.91 2.88
C HIS A 18 11.00 2.63 2.47
N THR A 19 11.37 3.04 1.26
CA THR A 19 12.74 2.91 0.74
C THR A 19 13.54 4.21 0.89
N PRO A 20 14.88 4.16 0.84
CA PRO A 20 15.68 5.37 0.68
C PRO A 20 15.25 6.16 -0.56
N ASN A 21 15.23 7.49 -0.46
CA ASN A 21 14.72 8.39 -1.51
C ASN A 21 13.22 8.25 -1.81
N THR A 22 12.44 7.62 -0.92
CA THR A 22 10.97 7.74 -0.97
C THR A 22 10.58 9.22 -1.03
N LYS A 23 9.47 9.51 -1.73
CA LYS A 23 9.08 10.90 -2.03
C LYS A 23 8.58 11.66 -0.81
N LEU A 24 8.08 10.95 0.20
CA LEU A 24 7.62 11.51 1.46
C LEU A 24 8.22 10.72 2.61
N SER A 25 8.58 11.39 3.71
CA SER A 25 9.12 10.74 4.92
C SER A 25 10.44 9.97 4.70
N ASN A 26 11.36 10.52 3.90
CA ASN A 26 12.68 9.92 3.71
C ASN A 26 13.62 10.20 4.90
N ASP A 27 13.59 9.32 5.90
CA ASP A 27 14.42 9.44 7.11
C ASP A 27 15.77 8.69 7.00
N TYR A 28 16.16 8.23 5.80
CA TYR A 28 17.38 7.42 5.60
C TYR A 28 18.65 8.24 5.31
N GLY A 29 18.50 9.53 5.02
CA GLY A 29 19.58 10.39 4.54
C GLY A 29 19.87 10.24 3.04
N HIS A 30 20.93 10.91 2.56
CA HIS A 30 21.28 10.99 1.14
C HIS A 30 22.75 10.62 0.84
N ASP A 31 23.40 9.91 1.77
CA ASP A 31 24.78 9.48 1.58
C ASP A 31 24.88 8.33 0.57
N ALA A 32 26.04 8.18 -0.08
CA ALA A 32 26.24 7.18 -1.14
C ALA A 32 26.07 5.72 -0.66
N THR A 33 26.15 5.46 0.66
CA THR A 33 26.07 4.13 1.26
C THR A 33 24.67 3.79 1.79
N VAL A 34 23.69 4.70 1.65
CA VAL A 34 22.36 4.54 2.23
C VAL A 34 21.65 3.26 1.75
N TRP A 35 21.75 2.96 0.45
CA TRP A 35 21.15 1.76 -0.14
C TRP A 35 21.83 0.48 0.32
N ASP A 36 23.16 0.46 0.39
CA ASP A 36 23.91 -0.69 0.88
C ASP A 36 23.53 -1.04 2.32
N ARG A 37 23.51 -0.04 3.19
CA ARG A 37 23.11 -0.18 4.60
C ARG A 37 21.66 -0.65 4.73
N TYR A 38 20.75 -0.09 3.92
CA TYR A 38 19.34 -0.49 3.92
C TYR A 38 19.18 -1.97 3.53
N ILE A 39 19.81 -2.39 2.43
CA ILE A 39 19.75 -3.77 1.92
C ILE A 39 20.41 -4.76 2.90
N GLU A 40 21.53 -4.39 3.52
CA GLU A 40 22.18 -5.23 4.54
C GLU A 40 21.29 -5.42 5.78
N ASN A 41 20.58 -4.38 6.21
CA ASN A 41 19.64 -4.47 7.32
C ASN A 41 18.45 -5.38 6.99
N LEU A 42 17.95 -5.34 5.76
CA LEU A 42 16.87 -6.22 5.30
C LEU A 42 17.28 -7.69 5.29
N GLU A 43 18.44 -8.01 4.71
CA GLU A 43 18.92 -9.39 4.61
C GLU A 43 19.23 -9.98 5.99
N SER A 44 19.91 -9.21 6.86
CA SER A 44 20.26 -9.64 8.22
C SER A 44 19.08 -9.70 9.20
N SER A 45 17.94 -9.09 8.86
CA SER A 45 16.74 -9.10 9.69
C SER A 45 16.11 -10.49 9.77
N PRO A 46 15.45 -10.86 10.89
CA PRO A 46 14.67 -12.09 10.99
C PRO A 46 13.31 -12.03 10.25
N VAL A 47 12.98 -10.91 9.59
CA VAL A 47 11.77 -10.77 8.76
C VAL A 47 11.95 -11.55 7.46
N GLU A 48 10.95 -12.34 7.08
CA GLU A 48 10.98 -13.19 5.88
C GLU A 48 10.24 -12.55 4.69
N ALA A 49 9.31 -11.65 4.96
CA ALA A 49 8.53 -10.97 3.92
C ALA A 49 8.38 -9.49 4.22
N PHE A 50 8.58 -8.66 3.20
CA PHE A 50 8.51 -7.22 3.27
C PHE A 50 7.46 -6.66 2.31
N GLY A 51 6.67 -5.70 2.78
CA GLY A 51 5.82 -4.86 1.94
C GLY A 51 6.50 -3.51 1.74
N ILE A 52 7.03 -3.31 0.55
CA ILE A 52 7.73 -2.08 0.21
C ILE A 52 6.69 -1.05 -0.16
N THR A 53 6.56 -0.06 0.72
CA THR A 53 5.46 0.87 0.75
C THR A 53 5.92 2.20 0.23
N ASP A 54 5.32 2.70 -0.85
CA ASP A 54 5.56 4.06 -1.32
C ASP A 54 4.24 4.76 -1.63
N TYR A 55 4.25 6.08 -1.46
CA TYR A 55 3.10 6.93 -1.73
C TYR A 55 2.86 7.02 -3.23
N PHE A 56 1.71 6.52 -3.70
CA PHE A 56 1.25 6.62 -5.10
C PHE A 56 2.25 6.12 -6.17
N SER A 57 3.29 5.36 -5.80
CA SER A 57 4.38 4.97 -6.70
C SER A 57 4.86 3.55 -6.40
N ALA A 58 5.44 2.91 -7.42
CA ALA A 58 6.13 1.63 -7.33
C ALA A 58 7.66 1.77 -7.56
N ASP A 59 8.17 2.99 -7.71
CA ASP A 59 9.55 3.23 -8.12
C ASP A 59 10.56 2.70 -7.10
N GLY A 60 10.33 2.94 -5.81
CA GLY A 60 11.23 2.46 -4.75
C GLY A 60 11.24 0.94 -4.63
N TYR A 61 10.09 0.28 -4.85
CA TYR A 61 10.02 -1.18 -4.92
C TYR A 61 10.91 -1.76 -6.03
N TYR A 62 10.80 -1.24 -7.26
CA TYR A 62 11.62 -1.74 -8.37
C TYR A 62 13.11 -1.41 -8.18
N ALA A 63 13.43 -0.22 -7.66
CA ALA A 63 14.80 0.16 -7.34
C ALA A 63 15.40 -0.75 -6.25
N LEU A 64 14.60 -1.13 -5.25
CA LEU A 64 15.03 -2.10 -4.24
C LEU A 64 15.27 -3.47 -4.86
N LEU A 65 14.30 -4.02 -5.60
CA LEU A 65 14.42 -5.36 -6.18
C LEU A 65 15.69 -5.50 -7.03
N GLU A 66 15.95 -4.52 -7.91
CA GLU A 66 17.14 -4.51 -8.76
C GLU A 66 18.43 -4.60 -7.92
N LYS A 67 18.60 -3.69 -6.95
CA LYS A 67 19.80 -3.61 -6.11
C LYS A 67 19.94 -4.79 -5.16
N TYR A 68 18.81 -5.27 -4.64
CA TYR A 68 18.78 -6.36 -3.69
C TYR A 68 19.18 -7.68 -4.35
N LEU A 69 18.59 -7.99 -5.51
CA LEU A 69 18.87 -9.22 -6.23
C LEU A 69 20.26 -9.22 -6.88
N GLU A 70 20.82 -8.04 -7.19
CA GLU A 70 22.23 -7.92 -7.57
C GLU A 70 23.16 -8.36 -6.43
N LYS A 71 22.86 -7.97 -5.19
CA LYS A 71 23.68 -8.28 -4.01
C LYS A 71 23.40 -9.67 -3.41
N TYR A 72 22.16 -10.11 -3.45
CA TYR A 72 21.66 -11.37 -2.85
C TYR A 72 20.75 -12.15 -3.81
N PRO A 73 21.30 -12.69 -4.92
CA PRO A 73 20.50 -13.37 -5.95
C PRO A 73 19.82 -14.66 -5.45
N ASP A 74 20.37 -15.32 -4.43
CA ASP A 74 19.85 -16.57 -3.87
C ASP A 74 19.01 -16.37 -2.59
N THR A 75 18.59 -15.12 -2.32
CA THR A 75 17.81 -14.80 -1.13
C THR A 75 16.48 -15.57 -1.07
N LYS A 76 16.01 -15.83 0.14
CA LYS A 76 14.67 -16.39 0.40
C LYS A 76 13.69 -15.34 0.90
N LYS A 77 14.13 -14.07 1.03
CA LYS A 77 13.26 -12.97 1.41
C LYS A 77 12.24 -12.72 0.31
N VAL A 78 11.01 -12.42 0.72
CA VAL A 78 9.90 -12.10 -0.20
C VAL A 78 9.61 -10.62 -0.14
N PHE A 79 9.38 -9.99 -1.30
CA PHE A 79 9.07 -8.58 -1.42
C PHE A 79 7.75 -8.37 -2.15
N PHE A 80 6.78 -7.78 -1.48
CA PHE A 80 5.51 -7.35 -2.05
C PHE A 80 5.57 -5.86 -2.37
N LEU A 81 5.03 -5.49 -3.53
CA LEU A 81 4.72 -4.10 -3.82
C LEU A 81 3.52 -3.69 -2.99
N ASN A 82 3.69 -2.69 -2.13
CA ASN A 82 2.62 -2.05 -1.38
C ASN A 82 2.54 -0.58 -1.82
N ILE A 83 1.40 -0.14 -2.35
CA ILE A 83 1.21 1.26 -2.70
C ILE A 83 0.24 1.89 -1.70
N GLU A 84 0.70 2.95 -1.05
CA GLU A 84 -0.10 3.72 -0.10
C GLU A 84 -0.79 4.90 -0.78
N PHE A 85 -2.10 5.00 -0.58
CA PHE A 85 -2.96 6.03 -1.16
C PHE A 85 -3.65 6.83 -0.08
N ARG A 86 -3.53 8.15 -0.14
CA ARG A 86 -4.39 9.06 0.65
C ARG A 86 -5.79 9.09 0.06
N VAL A 87 -6.78 8.80 0.89
CA VAL A 87 -8.19 8.79 0.48
C VAL A 87 -8.84 10.13 0.77
N ALA A 88 -9.55 10.73 -0.18
CA ALA A 88 -10.18 12.05 0.01
C ALA A 88 -11.41 11.99 0.91
N GLU A 89 -12.06 10.84 1.00
CA GLU A 89 -13.21 10.61 1.86
C GLU A 89 -12.75 10.56 3.32
N ALA A 90 -13.17 11.55 4.12
CA ALA A 90 -12.98 11.52 5.57
C ALA A 90 -13.74 10.33 6.17
N ILE A 91 -13.02 9.33 6.68
CA ILE A 91 -13.62 8.18 7.38
C ILE A 91 -13.66 8.41 8.90
N SER A 92 -12.92 9.39 9.43
CA SER A 92 -12.79 9.61 10.87
C SER A 92 -13.52 10.87 11.38
N ALA A 93 -13.94 10.85 12.65
CA ALA A 93 -14.51 12.00 13.36
C ALA A 93 -13.52 13.16 13.56
N LYS A 94 -12.24 12.98 13.21
CA LYS A 94 -11.18 13.99 13.31
C LYS A 94 -10.74 14.55 11.96
N ASP A 95 -11.49 14.27 10.88
CA ASP A 95 -11.19 14.77 9.54
C ASP A 95 -9.80 14.36 9.03
N THR A 96 -9.32 13.20 9.48
CA THR A 96 -8.05 12.62 9.01
C THR A 96 -8.34 11.66 7.86
N ASN A 97 -7.79 11.97 6.69
CA ASN A 97 -7.84 11.10 5.53
C ASN A 97 -7.11 9.79 5.83
N PRO A 98 -7.79 8.64 5.83
CA PRO A 98 -7.12 7.36 6.01
C PRO A 98 -6.23 7.08 4.80
N HIS A 99 -5.16 6.35 5.06
CA HIS A 99 -4.32 5.79 4.00
C HIS A 99 -4.81 4.37 3.70
N ILE A 100 -5.03 4.05 2.43
CA ILE A 100 -5.34 2.70 1.97
C ILE A 100 -4.08 2.11 1.35
N HIS A 101 -3.85 0.84 1.64
CA HIS A 101 -2.79 0.06 1.04
C HIS A 101 -3.36 -0.87 -0.04
N VAL A 102 -2.73 -0.87 -1.20
CA VAL A 102 -2.91 -1.90 -2.22
C VAL A 102 -1.63 -2.72 -2.28
N ILE A 103 -1.70 -3.97 -1.80
CA ILE A 103 -0.58 -4.90 -1.76
C ILE A 103 -0.74 -5.88 -2.92
N PHE A 104 0.17 -5.86 -3.88
CA PHE A 104 0.09 -6.67 -5.09
C PHE A 104 0.75 -8.03 -4.90
N ASP A 105 0.25 -9.03 -5.64
CA ASP A 105 0.91 -10.33 -5.80
C ASP A 105 2.33 -10.11 -6.32
N ASN A 106 3.28 -10.86 -5.76
CA ASN A 106 4.69 -10.77 -6.12
C ASN A 106 5.10 -11.79 -7.20
N ASP A 107 4.15 -12.58 -7.71
CA ASP A 107 4.33 -13.40 -8.92
C ASP A 107 4.07 -12.56 -10.18
N GLU A 108 5.12 -12.34 -10.99
CA GLU A 108 5.03 -11.56 -12.23
C GLU A 108 4.07 -12.16 -13.27
N ASN A 109 3.72 -13.46 -13.17
CA ASN A 109 2.72 -14.07 -14.05
C ASN A 109 1.30 -13.64 -13.71
N ASN A 110 1.05 -13.23 -12.46
CA ASN A 110 -0.25 -12.77 -11.98
C ASN A 110 -0.33 -11.24 -11.97
N CYS A 111 0.79 -10.57 -11.72
CA CYS A 111 0.88 -9.12 -11.57
C CYS A 111 2.21 -8.58 -12.10
N SER A 112 2.28 -8.31 -13.40
CA SER A 112 3.49 -7.83 -14.04
C SER A 112 3.74 -6.34 -13.78
N ARG A 113 4.98 -5.88 -14.01
CA ARG A 113 5.33 -4.45 -13.98
C ARG A 113 4.49 -3.61 -14.94
N ASP A 114 4.13 -4.16 -16.09
CA ASP A 114 3.28 -3.47 -17.06
C ASP A 114 1.85 -3.33 -16.54
N ASP A 115 1.33 -4.32 -15.79
CA ASP A 115 0.02 -4.23 -15.15
C ASP A 115 0.00 -3.12 -14.09
N ILE A 116 1.03 -3.07 -13.24
CA ILE A 116 1.20 -2.00 -12.25
C ILE A 116 1.29 -0.62 -12.93
N SER A 117 2.03 -0.52 -14.03
CA SER A 117 2.12 0.73 -14.80
C SER A 117 0.76 1.14 -15.34
N ARG A 118 -0.01 0.22 -15.93
CA ARG A 118 -1.38 0.50 -16.42
C ARG A 118 -2.30 0.93 -15.29
N PHE A 119 -2.23 0.28 -14.13
CA PHE A 119 -2.99 0.67 -12.94
C PHE A 119 -2.68 2.12 -12.50
N LEU A 120 -1.40 2.49 -12.41
CA LEU A 120 -0.99 3.84 -12.01
C LEU A 120 -1.31 4.93 -13.05
N VAL A 121 -1.39 4.56 -14.33
CA VAL A 121 -1.86 5.46 -15.41
C VAL A 121 -3.38 5.64 -15.36
N ALA A 122 -4.12 4.57 -15.06
CA ALA A 122 -5.59 4.59 -14.98
C ALA A 122 -6.08 5.34 -13.73
N LEU A 123 -5.36 5.24 -12.60
CA LEU A 123 -5.75 5.87 -11.35
C LEU A 123 -5.46 7.38 -11.39
N LYS A 124 -6.53 8.17 -11.54
CA LYS A 124 -6.48 9.63 -11.50
C LYS A 124 -6.62 10.16 -10.08
N THR A 125 -5.74 11.07 -9.70
CA THR A 125 -5.81 11.81 -8.44
C THR A 125 -6.85 12.92 -8.52
N HIS A 126 -7.30 13.42 -7.36
CA HIS A 126 -8.13 14.63 -7.27
C HIS A 126 -7.32 15.92 -7.43
N GLY A 127 -5.98 15.84 -7.53
CA GLY A 127 -5.14 17.00 -7.84
C GLY A 127 -5.32 17.43 -9.29
N GLU A 128 -5.42 18.73 -9.51
CA GLU A 128 -5.51 19.33 -10.85
C GLU A 128 -4.18 19.94 -11.26
N SER A 129 -3.78 19.70 -12.51
CA SER A 129 -2.73 20.48 -13.16
C SER A 129 -3.16 21.95 -13.33
N ALA A 130 -2.24 22.82 -13.72
CA ALA A 130 -2.54 24.23 -14.01
C ALA A 130 -3.64 24.44 -15.08
N SER A 131 -3.97 23.41 -15.86
CA SER A 131 -5.04 23.40 -16.87
C SER A 131 -6.36 22.78 -16.39
N GLY A 132 -6.50 22.43 -15.10
CA GLY A 132 -7.71 21.81 -14.54
C GLY A 132 -7.87 20.32 -14.84
N VAL A 133 -6.85 19.67 -15.42
CA VAL A 133 -6.88 18.23 -15.72
C VAL A 133 -6.34 17.45 -14.54
N ARG A 134 -7.07 16.41 -14.12
CA ARG A 134 -6.64 15.47 -13.08
C ARG A 134 -5.38 14.72 -13.50
N LEU A 135 -4.36 14.72 -12.64
CA LEU A 135 -3.13 13.98 -12.86
C LEU A 135 -3.33 12.49 -12.53
N SER A 136 -2.80 11.57 -13.35
CA SER A 136 -2.64 10.17 -12.91
C SER A 136 -1.52 10.01 -11.90
N CYS A 137 -1.54 8.92 -11.14
CA CYS A 137 -0.47 8.57 -10.22
C CYS A 137 0.90 8.49 -10.93
N ASP A 138 0.95 7.99 -12.17
CA ASP A 138 2.20 7.94 -12.96
C ASP A 138 2.78 9.34 -13.27
N GLN A 139 1.96 10.38 -13.24
CA GLN A 139 2.34 11.75 -13.57
C GLN A 139 2.85 12.54 -12.37
N LEU A 140 2.76 12.00 -11.15
CA LEU A 140 3.32 12.62 -9.95
C LEU A 140 4.86 12.53 -10.00
N LYS A 141 5.56 13.67 -9.79
CA LYS A 141 7.03 13.71 -9.88
C LYS A 141 7.67 14.46 -8.71
N ALA A 142 7.12 15.62 -8.36
CA ALA A 142 7.61 16.47 -7.30
C ALA A 142 6.99 16.09 -5.96
N GLU A 143 7.72 16.30 -4.86
CA GLU A 143 7.23 16.06 -3.50
C GLU A 143 5.85 16.72 -3.26
N THR A 144 5.65 17.94 -3.76
CA THR A 144 4.38 18.67 -3.67
C THR A 144 3.21 17.96 -4.33
N ASP A 145 3.47 17.21 -5.41
CA ASP A 145 2.44 16.42 -6.09
C ASP A 145 1.97 15.29 -5.16
N PHE A 146 2.92 14.56 -4.55
CA PHE A 146 2.62 13.48 -3.61
C PHE A 146 1.98 13.97 -2.31
N MET A 147 2.40 15.14 -1.80
CA MET A 147 1.82 15.74 -0.59
C MET A 147 0.33 16.06 -0.76
N SER A 148 -0.04 16.59 -1.93
CA SER A 148 -1.41 17.04 -2.23
C SER A 148 -2.28 15.96 -2.88
N ALA A 149 -1.67 14.90 -3.40
CA ALA A 149 -2.38 13.80 -4.03
C ALA A 149 -3.38 13.13 -3.07
N SER A 150 -4.58 12.91 -3.60
CA SER A 150 -5.61 12.05 -2.99
C SER A 150 -6.41 11.37 -4.09
N VAL A 151 -7.03 10.25 -3.75
CA VAL A 151 -7.90 9.46 -4.64
C VAL A 151 -9.16 9.07 -3.88
N SER A 152 -10.20 8.62 -4.58
CA SER A 152 -11.35 7.97 -3.96
C SER A 152 -11.17 6.46 -3.87
N LEU A 153 -11.86 5.81 -2.92
CA LEU A 153 -11.89 4.34 -2.87
C LEU A 153 -12.54 3.75 -4.14
N GLU A 154 -13.49 4.48 -4.72
CA GLU A 154 -14.14 4.10 -5.96
C GLU A 154 -13.17 4.14 -7.15
N ASP A 155 -12.36 5.19 -7.28
CA ASP A 155 -11.35 5.31 -8.33
C ASP A 155 -10.30 4.20 -8.23
N ILE A 156 -9.83 3.88 -7.01
CA ILE A 156 -8.91 2.75 -6.80
C ILE A 156 -9.54 1.45 -7.29
N LYS A 157 -10.79 1.16 -6.89
CA LYS A 157 -11.48 -0.08 -7.30
C LYS A 157 -11.72 -0.15 -8.80
N ASN A 158 -12.08 0.98 -9.41
CA ASN A 158 -12.32 1.05 -10.85
C ASN A 158 -11.02 0.82 -11.63
N ALA A 159 -9.92 1.49 -11.25
CA ALA A 159 -8.62 1.31 -11.88
C ALA A 159 -8.08 -0.13 -11.71
N LEU A 160 -8.26 -0.75 -10.54
CA LEU A 160 -7.90 -2.15 -10.30
C LEU A 160 -8.74 -3.10 -11.16
N LYS A 161 -10.06 -2.87 -11.27
CA LYS A 161 -10.95 -3.68 -12.11
C LYS A 161 -10.62 -3.53 -13.59
N GLU A 162 -10.31 -2.33 -14.05
CA GLU A 162 -9.90 -2.07 -15.43
C GLU A 162 -8.58 -2.78 -15.77
N THR A 163 -7.65 -2.83 -14.80
CA THR A 163 -6.32 -3.43 -14.99
C THR A 163 -6.36 -4.96 -14.92
N PHE A 164 -7.04 -5.51 -13.91
CA PHE A 164 -6.94 -6.93 -13.54
C PHE A 164 -8.25 -7.73 -13.72
N GLY A 165 -9.36 -7.07 -14.06
CA GLY A 165 -10.67 -7.72 -14.17
C GLY A 165 -11.06 -8.44 -12.88
N GLU A 166 -11.39 -9.73 -13.00
CA GLU A 166 -11.79 -10.57 -11.86
C GLU A 166 -10.62 -11.30 -11.18
N ALA A 167 -9.40 -11.27 -11.74
CA ALA A 167 -8.25 -12.01 -11.22
C ALA A 167 -7.80 -11.51 -9.83
N LYS A 168 -7.95 -10.21 -9.58
CA LYS A 168 -7.67 -9.53 -8.30
C LYS A 168 -6.35 -10.00 -7.63
N PRO A 169 -5.20 -9.89 -8.31
CA PRO A 169 -3.89 -10.28 -7.78
C PRO A 169 -3.37 -9.22 -6.80
N TYR A 170 -4.22 -8.81 -5.85
CA TYR A 170 -3.94 -7.77 -4.88
C TYR A 170 -4.82 -7.91 -3.64
N LEU A 171 -4.36 -7.33 -2.53
CA LEU A 171 -5.09 -7.17 -1.29
C LEU A 171 -5.31 -5.68 -1.01
N LEU A 172 -6.52 -5.33 -0.56
CA LEU A 172 -6.82 -4.01 -0.02
C LEU A 172 -6.75 -4.05 1.50
N ALA A 173 -5.84 -3.28 2.09
CA ALA A 173 -5.71 -3.14 3.53
C ALA A 173 -6.11 -1.74 4.00
N PHE A 174 -6.88 -1.71 5.09
CA PHE A 174 -7.47 -0.50 5.67
C PHE A 174 -6.99 -0.32 7.11
N PRO A 175 -6.79 0.91 7.59
CA PRO A 175 -6.34 1.16 8.96
C PRO A 175 -7.39 0.70 9.97
N ALA A 176 -6.96 -0.09 10.94
CA ALA A 176 -7.82 -0.67 11.97
C ALA A 176 -8.13 0.33 13.11
N LYS A 177 -8.76 1.48 12.81
CA LYS A 177 -9.43 2.35 13.81
C LYS A 177 -10.69 3.06 13.25
N ASN A 178 -11.81 2.34 13.39
CA ASN A 178 -13.08 2.78 13.99
C ASN A 178 -14.08 3.71 13.24
N ASP A 179 -14.52 3.31 12.06
CA ASP A 179 -15.94 3.05 11.72
C ASP A 179 -15.98 2.78 10.22
N GLY A 180 -16.59 1.68 9.80
CA GLY A 180 -16.66 1.29 8.39
C GLY A 180 -17.10 2.45 7.51
N VAL A 181 -16.57 2.49 6.27
CA VAL A 181 -16.93 3.45 5.20
C VAL A 181 -18.33 4.02 5.44
N ARG A 182 -18.44 5.23 6.00
CA ARG A 182 -19.73 5.87 6.19
C ARG A 182 -20.30 6.15 4.81
N ARG A 183 -21.25 5.33 4.37
CA ARG A 183 -22.14 5.72 3.28
C ARG A 183 -22.82 7.01 3.72
N VAL A 184 -22.56 8.10 3.00
CA VAL A 184 -23.33 9.34 3.13
C VAL A 184 -24.78 8.99 2.82
N HIS A 185 -25.59 8.79 3.87
CA HIS A 185 -27.03 8.64 3.72
C HIS A 185 -27.60 10.02 3.45
N LEU A 186 -28.11 10.22 2.23
CA LEU A 186 -29.02 11.31 1.92
C LEU A 186 -30.25 11.20 2.83
N ASN A 187 -30.42 12.23 3.66
CA ASN A 187 -31.52 12.53 4.58
C ASN A 187 -32.79 11.69 4.47
N LYS A 188 -33.22 11.09 5.60
CA LYS A 188 -34.60 11.18 6.10
C LYS A 188 -34.66 10.89 7.61
N ARG A 189 -35.38 11.78 8.31
CA ARG A 189 -35.55 11.89 9.77
C ARG A 189 -36.48 10.78 10.33
N HIS A 190 -36.10 10.12 11.43
CA HIS A 190 -36.89 9.97 12.68
C HIS A 190 -36.13 9.17 13.76
N GLN A 191 -36.34 9.57 15.03
CA GLN A 191 -35.75 9.08 16.30
C GLN A 191 -36.15 7.61 16.61
N SER A 192 -35.44 6.79 17.41
CA SER A 192 -35.21 6.88 18.88
C SER A 192 -34.22 5.78 19.38
N PRO A 193 -33.70 5.82 20.63
CA PRO A 193 -32.50 5.11 21.10
C PRO A 193 -32.80 3.83 21.92
N ILE A 194 -31.81 2.92 22.05
CA ILE A 194 -31.54 1.89 23.11
C ILE A 194 -30.39 1.01 22.54
N GLY A 195 -29.33 0.54 23.20
CA GLY A 195 -28.88 0.56 24.59
C GLY A 195 -27.46 -0.04 24.66
N PHE A 196 -26.74 0.22 25.75
CA PHE A 196 -25.43 -0.35 26.09
C PHE A 196 -25.49 -1.87 26.26
N PHE A 197 -24.46 -2.61 25.84
CA PHE A 197 -23.94 -3.77 26.57
C PHE A 197 -22.44 -4.00 26.32
N SER A 198 -21.82 -4.54 27.36
CA SER A 198 -20.40 -4.72 27.68
C SER A 198 -19.65 -5.78 26.86
N THR A 199 -18.32 -5.62 26.79
CA THR A 199 -17.32 -6.66 26.44
C THR A 199 -17.36 -7.84 27.43
N PRO A 200 -16.86 -9.06 27.08
CA PRO A 200 -15.43 -9.36 27.22
C PRO A 200 -14.80 -10.37 26.22
N GLN A 201 -13.47 -10.26 26.10
CA GLN A 201 -12.45 -11.29 25.86
C GLN A 201 -12.49 -12.18 24.60
N LEU A 202 -11.41 -12.13 23.82
CA LEU A 202 -11.02 -13.15 22.85
C LEU A 202 -9.61 -13.64 23.18
N THR A 203 -9.52 -14.83 23.76
CA THR A 203 -8.38 -15.74 23.68
C THR A 203 -8.48 -16.51 22.36
N TRP A 204 -7.34 -16.73 21.69
CA TRP A 204 -7.27 -17.68 20.58
C TRP A 204 -6.10 -18.65 20.81
N LEU A 205 -6.43 -19.93 20.63
CA LEU A 205 -5.55 -21.09 20.59
C LEU A 205 -4.58 -21.03 19.42
#